data_AF-A0A1B8A8D3-F1
#
_entry.id   AF-A0A1B8A8D3-F1
#
_cell.length_a   1.000
_cell.length_b   1.000
_cell.length_c   1.000
_cell.angle_alpha   90.00
_cell.angle_beta   90.00
_cell.angle_gamma   90.00
#
_symmetry.space_group_name_H-M   'P 1'
#
loop_
_entity.id
_entity.type
_entity.pdbx_description
1 polymer ?
#
loop_
_entity_poly.entity_id
_entity_poly.type
_entity_poly.pdbx_seq_one_letter_code
_entity_poly.pdbx_strand_id
1 'polypeptide(L)'
;MVVLALLLLIAYHNTQVCVWITGLTIALGLAFASSLDKLAKDTRWWILSRRQRSRRKVEAILEAENILAVLRIAFTSRRITIHITALSWFLVFVASQIGLAVLGLFYSVDVSDKLALQVVPGNVSIANMSSVQPLGFVFSDSQSRSDQEFAANMYGVMSLTSMTGIRTREPEIGDLRLASDPVLFCDLDGCDFIFLETLVPSNPEEELADMASWQPIMVATDRGMSISTKCESYPVISGGDGSSTEIVYRRNTTDGKGQEDVHVRVPFPVEAEQTAFMTNISTNCGPGCGTVAVFETSAKDSWFYSCNTTAGPVTNGTIPEHEVPEDVRLLAAQAIALKGLSVNTTLSNSNLQYQVYPAQSPFGTPLQGLVQAMELTMTRFAAGVIAMTAQVNPETVVEGLPPMKASSLNIDHWDYIWYVLAAIISFQFLFSVVVAFMATRVVIPPEGAISMAKVLRAMAASESSDGIEWIYRSRMVSADGIYDLYLEGRPRGGLDGKCIWAWH
;
A
#
# COMPACT_ATOMS: atom_id res chain seq x y z
N MET A 1 -5.13 -32.01 0.99
CA MET A 1 -6.44 -31.51 1.49
C MET A 1 -6.29 -30.47 2.60
N VAL A 2 -5.45 -30.67 3.63
CA VAL A 2 -5.21 -29.64 4.68
C VAL A 2 -4.65 -28.33 4.11
N VAL A 3 -3.75 -28.41 3.12
CA VAL A 3 -3.16 -27.24 2.44
C VAL A 3 -4.20 -26.43 1.63
N LEU A 4 -5.25 -27.08 1.12
CA LEU A 4 -6.29 -26.41 0.32
C LEU A 4 -7.40 -25.81 1.19
N ALA A 5 -7.63 -26.38 2.38
CA ALA A 5 -8.60 -25.86 3.36
C ALA A 5 -8.06 -24.65 4.15
N LEU A 6 -6.74 -24.51 4.30
CA LEU A 6 -6.11 -23.38 4.99
C LEU A 6 -5.96 -22.12 4.13
N LEU A 7 -5.98 -22.25 2.79
CA LEU A 7 -5.95 -21.10 1.88
C LEU A 7 -7.26 -20.27 1.88
N LEU A 8 -8.37 -20.83 2.40
CA LEU A 8 -9.68 -20.18 2.42
C LEU A 8 -9.95 -19.32 3.67
N LEU A 9 -9.04 -19.27 4.65
CA LEU A 9 -9.24 -18.59 5.94
C LEU A 9 -8.48 -17.25 6.08
N ILE A 10 -7.81 -16.78 5.03
CA ILE A 10 -6.94 -15.60 5.07
C ILE A 10 -7.77 -14.33 4.78
N ALA A 11 -8.51 -13.84 5.77
CA ALA A 11 -9.14 -12.51 5.73
C ALA A 11 -9.52 -12.01 7.14
N TYR A 12 -8.58 -11.83 8.07
CA TYR A 12 -8.83 -10.99 9.26
C TYR A 12 -7.55 -10.59 10.04
N HIS A 13 -7.34 -9.28 10.20
CA HIS A 13 -6.48 -8.59 11.18
C HIS A 13 -4.93 -8.66 11.03
N ASN A 14 -4.30 -7.47 11.00
CA ASN A 14 -2.88 -7.18 10.68
C ASN A 14 -1.83 -7.91 11.56
N THR A 15 -2.14 -8.16 12.84
CA THR A 15 -1.26 -8.91 13.76
C THR A 15 -1.30 -10.42 13.56
N GLN A 16 -2.32 -10.94 12.87
CA GLN A 16 -2.46 -12.38 12.67
C GLN A 16 -1.70 -12.88 11.44
N VAL A 17 -1.51 -12.08 10.40
CA VAL A 17 -0.86 -12.54 9.15
C VAL A 17 0.57 -13.01 9.39
N CYS A 18 1.37 -12.25 10.14
CA CYS A 18 2.72 -12.68 10.52
C CYS A 18 2.71 -13.96 11.37
N VAL A 19 1.74 -14.11 12.27
CA VAL A 19 1.56 -15.30 13.11
C VAL A 19 1.18 -16.52 12.28
N TRP A 20 0.32 -16.37 11.27
CA TRP A 20 -0.10 -17.45 10.38
C TRP A 20 1.03 -17.88 9.45
N ILE A 21 1.77 -16.94 8.84
CA ILE A 21 2.90 -17.23 7.95
C ILE A 21 4.02 -17.93 8.73
N THR A 22 4.38 -17.42 9.91
CA THR A 22 5.37 -18.07 10.78
C THR A 22 4.87 -19.42 11.32
N GLY A 23 3.61 -19.53 11.70
CA GLY A 23 3.00 -20.79 12.12
C GLY A 23 3.01 -21.85 11.02
N LEU A 24 2.68 -21.48 9.78
CA LEU A 24 2.69 -22.37 8.62
C LEU A 24 4.10 -22.85 8.26
N THR A 25 5.09 -21.96 8.29
CA THR A 25 6.50 -22.31 8.01
C THR A 25 7.06 -23.25 9.09
N ILE A 26 6.76 -23.00 10.37
CA ILE A 26 7.12 -23.89 11.47
C ILE A 26 6.44 -25.26 11.31
N ALA A 27 5.13 -25.29 11.03
CA ALA A 27 4.39 -26.53 10.84
C ALA A 27 4.93 -27.36 9.66
N LEU A 28 5.27 -26.70 8.55
CA LEU A 28 5.90 -27.33 7.40
C LEU A 28 7.27 -27.92 7.77
N GLY A 29 8.09 -27.18 8.52
CA GLY A 29 9.40 -27.65 9.00
C GLY A 29 9.31 -28.85 9.94
N LEU A 30 8.34 -28.86 10.85
CA LEU A 30 8.09 -29.99 11.75
C LEU A 30 7.58 -31.23 10.99
N ALA A 31 6.65 -31.05 10.05
CA ALA A 31 6.14 -32.15 9.22
C ALA A 31 7.26 -32.78 8.38
N PHE A 32 8.11 -31.93 7.80
CA PHE A 32 9.27 -32.38 7.02
C PHE A 32 10.26 -33.16 7.89
N ALA A 33 10.64 -32.62 9.06
CA ALA A 33 11.54 -33.27 10.01
C ALA A 33 10.98 -34.62 10.49
N SER A 34 9.69 -34.69 10.82
CA SER A 34 9.01 -35.93 11.22
C SER A 34 9.04 -36.98 10.11
N SER A 35 8.86 -36.57 8.85
CA SER A 35 8.93 -37.48 7.72
C SER A 35 10.33 -38.09 7.53
N LEU A 36 11.39 -37.28 7.69
CA LEU A 36 12.76 -37.75 7.63
C LEU A 36 13.09 -38.71 8.78
N ASP A 37 12.63 -38.42 9.99
CA ASP A 37 12.83 -39.31 11.15
C ASP A 37 12.22 -40.69 10.92
N LYS A 38 11.00 -40.74 10.35
CA LYS A 38 10.36 -42.00 10.00
C LYS A 38 11.15 -42.78 8.94
N LEU A 39 11.57 -42.10 7.87
CA LEU A 39 12.40 -42.70 6.83
C LEU A 39 13.73 -43.22 7.38
N ALA A 40 14.33 -42.52 8.35
CA ALA A 40 15.55 -42.97 9.04
C ALA A 40 15.34 -44.27 9.81
N LYS A 41 14.24 -44.36 10.58
CA LYS A 41 13.89 -45.55 11.36
C LYS A 41 13.69 -46.78 10.50
N ASP A 42 13.21 -46.62 9.27
CA ASP A 42 13.08 -47.73 8.32
C ASP A 42 14.43 -48.19 7.76
N THR A 43 15.35 -47.25 7.47
CA THR A 43 16.67 -47.60 6.93
C THR A 43 17.55 -48.41 7.89
N ARG A 44 17.34 -48.33 9.21
CA ARG A 44 18.16 -49.05 10.21
C ARG A 44 18.13 -50.56 10.02
N TRP A 45 16.96 -51.10 9.64
CA TRP A 45 16.78 -52.54 9.42
C TRP A 45 17.56 -53.02 8.19
N TRP A 46 17.59 -52.20 7.14
CA TRP A 46 18.41 -52.45 5.97
C TRP A 46 19.91 -52.42 6.28
N ILE A 47 20.35 -51.48 7.12
CA ILE A 47 21.75 -51.39 7.57
C ILE A 47 22.16 -52.62 8.41
N LEU A 48 21.23 -53.17 9.21
CA LEU A 48 21.44 -54.35 10.06
C LEU A 48 21.41 -55.67 9.28
N SER A 49 20.71 -55.74 8.14
CA SER A 49 20.64 -56.96 7.32
C SER A 49 21.90 -57.21 6.49
N ARG A 50 22.68 -56.16 6.20
CA ARG A 50 23.76 -56.23 5.21
C ARG A 50 25.06 -56.84 5.73
N ARG A 51 25.36 -56.71 7.03
CA ARG A 51 26.64 -57.16 7.63
C ARG A 51 26.47 -57.59 9.08
N GLN A 52 27.28 -58.56 9.49
CA GLN A 52 27.43 -58.97 10.88
C GLN A 52 28.06 -57.86 11.73
N ARG A 53 27.50 -57.60 12.91
CA ARG A 53 27.93 -56.53 13.83
C ARG A 53 27.93 -57.02 15.28
N SER A 54 28.86 -56.52 16.08
CA SER A 54 28.92 -56.79 17.54
C SER A 54 27.68 -56.25 18.26
N ARG A 55 27.26 -56.90 19.35
CA ARG A 55 26.09 -56.53 20.17
C ARG A 55 25.97 -55.02 20.46
N ARG A 56 27.02 -54.40 21.02
CA ARG A 56 27.07 -52.96 21.31
C ARG A 56 26.78 -52.06 20.10
N LYS A 57 27.12 -52.51 18.89
CA LYS A 57 26.86 -51.75 17.65
C LYS A 57 25.43 -51.95 17.16
N VAL A 58 24.83 -53.11 17.40
CA VAL A 58 23.44 -53.36 17.02
C VAL A 58 22.52 -52.58 17.94
N GLU A 59 22.76 -52.62 19.25
CA GLU A 59 22.06 -51.80 20.25
C GLU A 59 22.18 -50.31 19.90
N ALA A 60 23.37 -49.81 19.60
CA ALA A 60 23.56 -48.42 19.19
C ALA A 60 22.82 -48.02 17.89
N ILE A 61 22.64 -48.93 16.93
CA ILE A 61 21.89 -48.66 15.69
C ILE A 61 20.38 -48.73 15.92
N LEU A 62 19.93 -49.55 16.87
CA LEU A 62 18.52 -49.66 17.23
C LEU A 62 18.08 -48.49 18.11
N GLU A 63 18.94 -48.03 19.01
CA GLU A 63 18.74 -46.89 19.92
C GLU A 63 18.97 -45.53 19.23
N ALA A 64 19.34 -45.53 17.95
CA ALA A 64 19.43 -44.36 17.07
C ALA A 64 18.05 -43.80 16.70
N GLU A 65 17.13 -43.69 17.68
CA GLU A 65 15.80 -43.10 17.51
C GLU A 65 15.80 -41.58 17.69
N ASN A 66 16.94 -41.03 18.14
CA ASN A 66 17.10 -39.62 18.42
C ASN A 66 18.41 -39.12 17.79
N ILE A 67 18.38 -37.97 17.11
CA ILE A 67 19.55 -37.37 16.45
C ILE A 67 20.71 -37.16 17.45
N LEU A 68 20.38 -36.86 18.71
CA LEU A 68 21.32 -36.78 19.82
C LEU A 68 22.05 -38.10 20.11
N ALA A 69 21.36 -39.23 20.01
CA ALA A 69 21.97 -40.55 20.17
C ALA A 69 22.92 -40.85 19.00
N VAL A 70 22.54 -40.50 17.77
CA VAL A 70 23.38 -40.65 16.57
C VAL A 70 24.65 -39.79 16.64
N LEU A 71 24.53 -38.53 17.08
CA LEU A 71 25.65 -37.63 17.34
C LEU A 71 26.57 -38.18 18.44
N ARG A 72 26.01 -38.67 19.54
CA ARG A 72 26.78 -39.28 20.64
C ARG A 72 27.56 -40.51 20.18
N ILE A 73 26.96 -41.35 19.33
CA ILE A 73 27.61 -42.52 18.73
C ILE A 73 28.71 -42.11 17.76
N ALA A 74 28.51 -41.02 17.00
CA ALA A 74 29.55 -40.43 16.15
C ALA A 74 30.76 -40.03 16.99
N PHE A 75 30.60 -39.20 18.03
CA PHE A 75 31.70 -38.74 18.88
C PHE A 75 32.47 -39.86 19.61
N THR A 76 31.84 -41.00 19.87
CA THR A 76 32.47 -42.11 20.63
C THR A 76 33.17 -43.14 19.72
N SER A 77 32.92 -43.11 18.41
CA SER A 77 33.42 -44.12 17.46
C SER A 77 34.76 -43.73 16.83
N ARG A 78 35.69 -44.69 16.68
CA ARG A 78 36.95 -44.50 15.93
C ARG A 78 36.85 -44.79 14.42
N ARG A 79 35.69 -45.25 13.92
CA ARG A 79 35.54 -45.70 12.51
C ARG A 79 34.94 -44.61 11.61
N ILE A 80 35.71 -44.23 10.58
CA ILE A 80 35.36 -43.18 9.60
C ILE A 80 34.00 -43.41 8.92
N THR A 81 33.61 -44.66 8.63
CA THR A 81 32.34 -44.95 7.95
C THR A 81 31.09 -44.59 8.77
N ILE A 82 31.18 -44.68 10.10
CA ILE A 82 30.08 -44.29 11.00
C ILE A 82 29.99 -42.77 11.05
N HIS A 83 31.13 -42.08 11.09
CA HIS A 83 31.20 -40.62 11.01
C HIS A 83 30.61 -40.09 9.71
N ILE A 84 30.96 -40.68 8.56
CA ILE A 84 30.41 -40.27 7.25
C ILE A 84 28.89 -40.42 7.20
N THR A 85 28.36 -41.53 7.74
CA THR A 85 26.90 -41.78 7.71
C THR A 85 26.15 -40.83 8.65
N ALA A 86 26.66 -40.62 9.87
CA ALA A 86 26.08 -39.69 10.83
C ALA A 86 26.17 -38.23 10.34
N LEU A 87 27.30 -37.84 9.76
CA LEU A 87 27.52 -36.51 9.18
C LEU A 87 26.62 -36.28 7.98
N SER A 88 26.49 -37.26 7.07
CA SER A 88 25.57 -37.16 5.93
C SER A 88 24.12 -36.98 6.38
N TRP A 89 23.70 -37.71 7.42
CA TRP A 89 22.37 -37.58 7.99
C TRP A 89 22.14 -36.20 8.62
N PHE A 90 23.11 -35.72 9.40
CA PHE A 90 23.07 -34.37 9.98
C PHE A 90 23.01 -33.29 8.90
N LEU A 91 23.80 -33.41 7.83
CA LEU A 91 23.80 -32.46 6.72
C LEU A 91 22.47 -32.42 5.98
N VAL A 92 21.79 -33.55 5.78
CA VAL A 92 20.45 -33.58 5.18
C VAL A 92 19.44 -32.83 6.06
N PHE A 93 19.51 -33.03 7.38
CA PHE A 93 18.66 -32.32 8.33
C PHE A 93 18.91 -30.80 8.28
N VAL A 94 20.17 -30.39 8.38
CA VAL A 94 20.55 -28.96 8.34
C VAL A 94 20.21 -28.32 7.00
N ALA A 95 20.53 -28.97 5.88
CA ALA A 95 20.23 -28.46 4.53
C ALA A 95 18.73 -28.22 4.33
N SER A 96 17.87 -29.09 4.88
CA SER A 96 16.42 -28.90 4.81
C SER A 96 15.91 -27.70 5.61
N GLN A 97 16.47 -27.47 6.80
CA GLN A 97 16.12 -26.31 7.62
C GLN A 97 16.60 -25.00 6.98
N ILE A 98 17.78 -25.02 6.35
CA ILE A 98 18.28 -23.90 5.55
C ILE A 98 17.33 -23.61 4.38
N GLY A 99 16.89 -24.64 3.64
CA GLY A 99 15.95 -24.46 2.53
C GLY A 99 14.64 -23.80 2.94
N LEU A 100 14.09 -24.17 4.11
CA LEU A 100 12.89 -23.56 4.68
C LEU A 100 13.14 -22.13 5.19
N ALA A 101 14.29 -21.89 5.84
CA ALA A 101 14.65 -20.55 6.29
C ALA A 101 14.86 -19.59 5.11
N VAL A 102 15.41 -20.08 4.00
CA VAL A 102 15.61 -19.32 2.77
C VAL A 102 14.29 -18.88 2.13
N LEU A 103 13.18 -19.61 2.33
CA LEU A 103 11.85 -19.13 1.92
C LEU A 103 11.48 -17.82 2.63
N GLY A 104 11.90 -17.64 3.87
CA GLY A 104 11.70 -16.42 4.66
C GLY A 104 12.45 -15.20 4.13
N LEU A 105 13.43 -15.37 3.23
CA LEU A 105 14.17 -14.28 2.61
C LEU A 105 13.51 -13.74 1.34
N PHE A 106 12.56 -14.47 0.76
CA PHE A 106 11.94 -14.12 -0.53
C PHE A 106 10.58 -13.43 -0.41
N TYR A 107 10.11 -13.18 0.81
CA TYR A 107 8.94 -12.37 1.07
C TYR A 107 9.24 -11.37 2.19
N SER A 108 8.78 -10.14 2.02
CA SER A 108 8.75 -9.13 3.08
C SER A 108 7.29 -8.78 3.38
N VAL A 109 6.99 -8.56 4.65
CA VAL A 109 5.70 -7.98 5.06
C VAL A 109 6.01 -6.52 5.37
N ASP A 110 5.77 -5.67 4.38
CA ASP A 110 5.98 -4.24 4.49
C ASP A 110 4.67 -3.54 4.81
N VAL A 111 4.75 -2.30 5.27
CA VAL A 111 3.58 -1.43 5.39
C VAL A 111 3.16 -1.04 3.97
N SER A 112 1.86 -1.06 3.68
CA SER A 112 1.36 -0.70 2.36
C SER A 112 1.45 0.81 2.17
N ASP A 113 2.15 1.21 1.11
CA ASP A 113 2.33 2.62 0.73
C ASP A 113 1.33 3.09 -0.34
N LYS A 114 0.42 2.21 -0.79
CA LYS A 114 -0.51 2.50 -1.90
C LYS A 114 -1.96 2.65 -1.47
N LEU A 115 -2.44 1.77 -0.59
CA LEU A 115 -3.85 1.72 -0.20
C LEU A 115 -3.97 1.70 1.31
N ALA A 116 -4.88 2.53 1.83
CA ALA A 116 -5.29 2.45 3.22
C ALA A 116 -6.45 1.47 3.39
N LEU A 117 -6.50 0.82 4.55
CA LEU A 117 -7.68 0.07 4.97
C LEU A 117 -8.62 1.01 5.72
N GLN A 118 -9.87 1.08 5.26
CA GLN A 118 -10.99 1.82 5.86
C GLN A 118 -12.07 0.83 6.32
N VAL A 119 -11.75 -0.05 7.28
CA VAL A 119 -12.59 -1.23 7.59
C VAL A 119 -13.40 -1.06 8.88
N VAL A 120 -12.93 -0.25 9.82
CA VAL A 120 -13.54 -0.13 11.15
C VAL A 120 -14.10 1.28 11.34
N PRO A 121 -15.37 1.44 11.75
CA PRO A 121 -15.92 2.73 12.14
C PRO A 121 -15.12 3.38 13.27
N GLY A 122 -14.82 4.67 13.13
CA GLY A 122 -14.06 5.44 14.10
C GLY A 122 -14.06 6.93 13.76
N ASN A 123 -13.22 7.69 14.44
CA ASN A 123 -13.14 9.13 14.24
C ASN A 123 -12.19 9.46 13.10
N VAL A 124 -12.64 10.31 12.19
CA VAL A 124 -11.88 10.83 11.05
C VAL A 124 -11.78 12.34 11.18
N SER A 125 -10.63 12.89 10.81
CA SER A 125 -10.43 14.33 10.75
C SER A 125 -10.66 14.81 9.32
N ILE A 126 -11.48 15.84 9.16
CA ILE A 126 -11.80 16.48 7.88
C ILE A 126 -11.55 17.98 7.98
N ALA A 127 -11.22 18.62 6.87
CA ALA A 127 -11.09 20.07 6.83
C ALA A 127 -12.43 20.75 7.13
N ASN A 128 -12.44 21.71 8.06
CA ASN A 128 -13.63 22.50 8.32
C ASN A 128 -13.84 23.55 7.22
N MET A 129 -14.84 23.37 6.38
CA MET A 129 -15.12 24.27 5.26
C MET A 129 -16.17 25.35 5.57
N SER A 130 -16.52 25.59 6.85
CA SER A 130 -17.60 26.51 7.24
C SER A 130 -17.36 27.97 6.82
N SER A 131 -16.10 28.38 6.73
CA SER A 131 -15.68 29.76 6.43
C SER A 131 -14.25 29.77 5.89
N VAL A 132 -13.88 30.76 5.10
CA VAL A 132 -12.46 30.96 4.72
C VAL A 132 -11.74 31.64 5.88
N GLN A 133 -10.95 30.90 6.67
CA GLN A 133 -10.24 31.48 7.81
C GLN A 133 -8.90 32.06 7.35
N PRO A 134 -8.48 33.26 7.78
CA PRO A 134 -7.13 33.76 7.51
C PRO A 134 -6.06 32.88 8.18
N LEU A 135 -4.86 32.77 7.58
CA LEU A 135 -3.72 32.04 8.15
C LEU A 135 -3.41 32.50 9.59
N GLY A 136 -3.16 31.54 10.48
CA GLY A 136 -3.04 31.67 11.95
C GLY A 136 -1.95 32.59 12.52
N PHE A 137 -1.37 33.50 11.75
CA PHE A 137 -0.56 34.62 12.26
C PHE A 137 -1.44 35.83 12.61
N VAL A 138 -2.67 35.60 13.04
CA VAL A 138 -3.67 36.65 13.25
C VAL A 138 -3.47 37.28 14.63
N PHE A 139 -3.22 38.59 14.66
CA PHE A 139 -3.10 39.38 15.90
C PHE A 139 -4.46 39.80 16.48
N SER A 140 -5.57 39.31 15.93
CA SER A 140 -6.95 39.69 16.28
C SER A 140 -7.94 38.57 15.98
N ASP A 141 -8.88 38.30 16.90
CA ASP A 141 -9.93 37.29 16.71
C ASP A 141 -11.09 37.76 15.81
N SER A 142 -10.98 38.93 15.16
CA SER A 142 -12.03 39.42 14.27
C SER A 142 -12.07 38.60 12.97
N GLN A 143 -13.14 37.84 12.76
CA GLN A 143 -13.43 37.17 11.49
C GLN A 143 -14.39 38.03 10.65
N SER A 144 -13.94 39.21 10.22
CA SER A 144 -14.79 40.06 9.40
C SER A 144 -14.93 39.50 7.98
N ARG A 145 -16.03 39.83 7.29
CA ARG A 145 -16.22 39.43 5.88
C ARG A 145 -15.05 39.91 4.99
N SER A 146 -14.54 41.10 5.27
CA SER A 146 -13.36 41.68 4.63
C SER A 146 -12.12 40.77 4.75
N ASP A 147 -11.89 40.18 5.92
CA ASP A 147 -10.76 39.29 6.14
C ASP A 147 -10.89 37.99 5.33
N GLN A 148 -12.11 37.44 5.23
CA GLN A 148 -12.37 36.25 4.41
C GLN A 148 -12.18 36.52 2.92
N GLU A 149 -12.61 37.68 2.43
CA GLU A 149 -12.43 38.12 1.05
C GLU A 149 -10.94 38.28 0.69
N PHE A 150 -10.16 38.89 1.58
CA PHE A 150 -8.71 39.00 1.42
C PHE A 150 -8.02 37.62 1.47
N ALA A 151 -8.39 36.78 2.44
CA ALA A 151 -7.86 35.42 2.58
C ALA A 151 -8.17 34.58 1.33
N ALA A 152 -9.39 34.66 0.79
CA ALA A 152 -9.79 33.95 -0.43
C ALA A 152 -8.93 34.35 -1.64
N ASN A 153 -8.67 35.66 -1.86
CA ASN A 153 -7.78 36.10 -2.92
C ASN A 153 -6.35 35.55 -2.72
N MET A 154 -5.81 35.69 -1.50
CA MET A 154 -4.48 35.20 -1.16
C MET A 154 -4.37 33.69 -1.38
N TYR A 155 -5.39 32.91 -1.03
CA TYR A 155 -5.45 31.46 -1.23
C TYR A 155 -5.45 31.06 -2.69
N GLY A 156 -6.18 31.77 -3.55
CA GLY A 156 -6.09 31.56 -4.99
C GLY A 156 -4.66 31.74 -5.51
N VAL A 157 -3.95 32.76 -5.02
CA VAL A 157 -2.53 32.99 -5.37
C VAL A 157 -1.62 31.92 -4.78
N MET A 158 -1.77 31.57 -3.51
CA MET A 158 -0.97 30.53 -2.84
C MET A 158 -1.14 29.17 -3.49
N SER A 159 -2.31 28.88 -4.06
CA SER A 159 -2.58 27.61 -4.75
C SER A 159 -1.69 27.36 -5.96
N LEU A 160 -0.96 28.37 -6.46
CA LEU A 160 0.09 28.20 -7.48
C LEU A 160 1.26 27.33 -6.99
N THR A 161 1.43 27.20 -5.67
CA THR A 161 2.42 26.30 -5.06
C THR A 161 1.98 24.84 -5.06
N SER A 162 0.68 24.59 -5.22
CA SER A 162 0.11 23.25 -5.23
C SER A 162 0.18 22.63 -6.63
N MET A 163 0.52 21.34 -6.70
CA MET A 163 0.49 20.61 -7.97
C MET A 163 -0.94 20.48 -8.51
N THR A 164 -1.09 20.54 -9.83
CA THR A 164 -2.36 20.33 -10.52
C THR A 164 -2.26 19.03 -11.31
N GLY A 165 -3.17 18.09 -11.03
CA GLY A 165 -3.32 16.85 -11.78
C GLY A 165 -4.20 17.03 -13.01
N ILE A 166 -4.34 15.96 -13.78
CA ILE A 166 -5.23 15.89 -14.95
C ILE A 166 -6.52 15.20 -14.50
N ARG A 167 -7.68 15.76 -14.87
CA ARG A 167 -9.03 15.26 -14.49
C ARG A 167 -9.27 13.76 -14.74
N THR A 168 -8.61 13.16 -15.73
CA THR A 168 -8.71 11.71 -16.00
C THR A 168 -7.85 10.82 -15.10
N ARG A 169 -7.12 11.40 -14.13
CA ARG A 169 -6.18 10.71 -13.23
C ARG A 169 -6.44 11.10 -11.78
N GLU A 170 -7.69 11.31 -11.44
CA GLU A 170 -8.15 11.45 -10.06
C GLU A 170 -7.83 10.17 -9.27
N PRO A 171 -7.50 10.30 -7.97
CA PRO A 171 -7.20 9.16 -7.12
C PRO A 171 -8.45 8.31 -6.89
N GLU A 172 -8.25 7.01 -6.69
CA GLU A 172 -9.31 6.12 -6.26
C GLU A 172 -9.55 6.26 -4.74
N ILE A 173 -10.74 5.82 -4.31
CA ILE A 173 -11.13 5.89 -2.90
C ILE A 173 -10.16 5.05 -2.06
N GLY A 174 -9.57 5.66 -1.04
CA GLY A 174 -8.61 4.99 -0.15
C GLY A 174 -7.16 5.02 -0.63
N ASP A 175 -6.87 5.65 -1.76
CA ASP A 175 -5.49 5.91 -2.20
C ASP A 175 -4.76 6.74 -1.16
N LEU A 176 -3.57 6.28 -0.75
CA LEU A 176 -2.72 7.01 0.17
C LEU A 176 -2.13 8.25 -0.52
N ARG A 177 -2.20 9.40 0.16
CA ARG A 177 -1.76 10.69 -0.37
C ARG A 177 -0.67 11.31 0.48
N LEU A 178 0.28 11.95 -0.19
CA LEU A 178 1.28 12.81 0.42
C LEU A 178 0.80 14.27 0.33
N ALA A 179 1.30 15.12 1.22
CA ALA A 179 0.96 16.56 1.20
C ALA A 179 1.41 17.26 -0.10
N SER A 180 2.40 16.69 -0.80
CA SER A 180 2.84 17.16 -2.11
C SER A 180 1.88 16.81 -3.23
N ASP A 181 1.08 15.76 -3.07
CA ASP A 181 0.31 15.21 -4.16
C ASP A 181 -0.83 16.14 -4.61
N PRO A 182 -1.23 16.13 -5.89
CA PRO A 182 -2.27 17.02 -6.38
C PRO A 182 -3.63 16.69 -5.77
N VAL A 183 -4.32 17.70 -5.25
CA VAL A 183 -5.73 17.63 -4.81
C VAL A 183 -6.68 18.33 -5.79
N LEU A 184 -6.11 19.03 -6.78
CA LEU A 184 -6.81 19.72 -7.85
C LEU A 184 -6.52 19.04 -9.18
N PHE A 185 -7.57 18.73 -9.94
CA PHE A 185 -7.48 18.07 -11.22
C PHE A 185 -8.22 18.88 -12.28
N CYS A 186 -7.50 19.46 -13.23
CA CYS A 186 -8.07 20.39 -14.18
C CYS A 186 -7.94 19.91 -15.62
N ASP A 187 -8.89 20.32 -16.46
CA ASP A 187 -8.87 20.21 -17.90
C ASP A 187 -9.47 21.49 -18.54
N LEU A 188 -9.83 21.43 -19.82
CA LEU A 188 -10.44 22.58 -20.51
C LEU A 188 -11.88 22.86 -20.10
N ASP A 189 -12.57 21.88 -19.50
CA ASP A 189 -13.98 21.97 -19.15
C ASP A 189 -14.18 22.40 -17.68
N GLY A 190 -13.17 22.21 -16.82
CA GLY A 190 -13.22 22.66 -15.43
C GLY A 190 -12.06 22.15 -14.57
N CYS A 191 -12.22 22.33 -13.26
CA CYS A 191 -11.34 21.75 -12.24
C CYS A 191 -12.18 21.00 -11.20
N ASP A 192 -11.73 19.81 -10.84
CA ASP A 192 -12.29 19.05 -9.74
C ASP A 192 -11.33 19.08 -8.55
N PHE A 193 -11.89 19.33 -7.36
CA PHE A 193 -11.20 19.26 -6.09
C PHE A 193 -11.63 17.99 -5.36
N ILE A 194 -10.66 17.20 -4.88
CA ILE A 194 -10.91 15.96 -4.15
C ILE A 194 -10.60 16.17 -2.67
N PHE A 195 -11.55 15.81 -1.79
CA PHE A 195 -11.36 15.91 -0.35
C PHE A 195 -10.48 14.77 0.17
N LEU A 196 -9.62 15.12 1.13
CA LEU A 196 -8.78 14.18 1.85
C LEU A 196 -9.29 13.99 3.27
N GLU A 197 -9.12 12.78 3.77
CA GLU A 197 -9.44 12.40 5.15
C GLU A 197 -8.18 11.94 5.87
N THR A 198 -8.05 12.29 7.15
CA THR A 198 -6.91 11.91 7.99
C THR A 198 -7.36 11.17 9.24
N LEU A 199 -6.48 10.31 9.75
CA LEU A 199 -6.68 9.65 11.04
C LEU A 199 -6.56 10.69 12.17
N VAL A 200 -7.51 10.67 13.12
CA VAL A 200 -7.38 11.48 14.34
C VAL A 200 -6.27 10.89 15.22
N PRO A 201 -5.21 11.65 15.52
CA PRO A 201 -4.08 11.13 16.29
C PRO A 201 -4.50 10.84 17.72
N SER A 202 -4.20 9.64 18.21
CA SER A 202 -4.56 9.22 19.58
C SER A 202 -3.75 9.94 20.67
N ASN A 203 -2.56 10.44 20.35
CA ASN A 203 -1.75 11.27 21.23
C ASN A 203 -0.92 12.29 20.43
N PRO A 204 -1.42 13.53 20.25
CA PRO A 204 -0.79 14.52 19.39
C PRO A 204 0.60 14.97 19.87
N GLU A 205 0.91 14.89 21.17
CA GLU A 205 2.24 15.26 21.70
C GLU A 205 3.32 14.21 21.40
N GLU A 206 2.94 12.93 21.32
CA GLU A 206 3.84 11.80 21.08
C GLU A 206 4.16 11.63 19.59
N GLU A 207 3.17 11.83 18.70
CA GLU A 207 3.42 11.89 17.25
C GLU A 207 4.23 13.12 16.84
N LEU A 208 4.03 14.28 17.49
CA LEU A 208 4.82 15.48 17.22
C LEU A 208 6.31 15.31 17.58
N ALA A 209 6.61 14.46 18.57
CA ALA A 209 7.97 14.13 18.98
C ALA A 209 8.67 13.15 18.02
N ASP A 210 7.91 12.34 17.29
CA ASP A 210 8.44 11.42 16.28
C ASP A 210 8.49 12.10 14.91
N MET A 211 9.60 12.78 14.63
CA MET A 211 9.83 13.54 13.38
C MET A 211 9.68 12.70 12.11
N ALA A 212 9.74 11.36 12.20
CA ALA A 212 9.50 10.45 11.07
C ALA A 212 8.00 10.20 10.80
N SER A 213 7.12 10.57 11.72
CA SER A 213 5.66 10.40 11.65
C SER A 213 4.90 11.65 11.21
N TRP A 214 5.61 12.75 10.91
CA TRP A 214 5.05 14.08 10.60
C TRP A 214 4.08 14.15 9.41
N GLN A 215 3.91 13.08 8.65
CA GLN A 215 2.89 12.99 7.62
C GLN A 215 1.71 12.18 8.16
N PRO A 216 0.60 12.84 8.53
CA PRO A 216 -0.62 12.13 8.85
C PRO A 216 -1.02 11.28 7.64
N ILE A 217 -1.54 10.09 7.90
CA ILE A 217 -2.05 9.21 6.86
C ILE A 217 -3.25 9.92 6.22
N MET A 218 -3.05 10.47 5.03
CA MET A 218 -4.10 11.08 4.23
C MET A 218 -4.59 10.09 3.19
N VAL A 219 -5.90 10.05 2.99
CA VAL A 219 -6.53 9.23 1.95
C VAL A 219 -7.47 10.04 1.10
N ALA A 220 -7.51 9.73 -0.18
CA ALA A 220 -8.53 10.26 -1.08
C ALA A 220 -9.90 9.67 -0.74
N THR A 221 -10.91 10.53 -0.72
CA THR A 221 -12.31 10.15 -0.52
C THR A 221 -13.04 10.10 -1.86
N ASP A 222 -14.29 9.61 -1.86
CA ASP A 222 -15.20 9.75 -3.00
C ASP A 222 -15.87 11.13 -3.07
N ARG A 223 -15.54 12.03 -2.13
CA ARG A 223 -16.07 13.39 -2.08
C ARG A 223 -15.24 14.30 -2.94
N GLY A 224 -15.93 15.04 -3.80
CA GLY A 224 -15.31 16.01 -4.67
C GLY A 224 -16.19 17.24 -4.88
N MET A 225 -15.65 18.23 -5.56
CA MET A 225 -16.40 19.39 -5.97
C MET A 225 -15.89 19.87 -7.32
N SER A 226 -16.81 20.18 -8.22
CA SER A 226 -16.48 20.70 -9.54
C SER A 226 -16.58 22.21 -9.59
N ILE A 227 -15.57 22.84 -10.17
CA ILE A 227 -15.48 24.27 -10.42
C ILE A 227 -15.37 24.47 -11.92
N SER A 228 -16.14 25.40 -12.47
CA SER A 228 -16.08 25.75 -13.89
C SER A 228 -16.33 27.24 -14.10
N THR A 229 -15.78 27.79 -15.17
CA THR A 229 -15.98 29.19 -15.57
C THR A 229 -16.43 29.24 -17.01
N LYS A 230 -17.38 30.14 -17.30
CA LYS A 230 -17.77 30.49 -18.67
C LYS A 230 -17.51 31.96 -18.92
N CYS A 231 -16.81 32.29 -19.98
CA CYS A 231 -16.45 33.66 -20.33
C CYS A 231 -16.95 34.05 -21.73
N GLU A 232 -17.24 35.33 -21.88
CA GLU A 232 -17.41 35.98 -23.19
C GLU A 232 -16.31 37.03 -23.33
N SER A 233 -15.64 37.08 -24.49
CA SER A 233 -14.60 38.07 -24.78
C SER A 233 -15.05 39.13 -25.78
N TYR A 234 -14.58 40.35 -25.58
CA TYR A 234 -14.96 41.52 -26.35
C TYR A 234 -13.73 42.40 -26.64
N PRO A 235 -13.49 42.77 -27.90
CA PRO A 235 -12.41 43.68 -28.23
C PRO A 235 -12.75 45.10 -27.76
N VAL A 236 -11.79 45.74 -27.07
CA VAL A 236 -11.95 47.12 -26.59
C VAL A 236 -11.55 48.09 -27.71
N ILE A 237 -12.45 49.03 -28.02
CA ILE A 237 -12.28 50.00 -29.12
C ILE A 237 -11.87 51.40 -28.63
N SER A 238 -12.03 51.69 -27.33
CA SER A 238 -11.61 52.96 -26.72
C SER A 238 -11.28 52.75 -25.23
N GLY A 239 -10.27 53.48 -24.72
CA GLY A 239 -9.81 53.39 -23.32
C GLY A 239 -8.96 52.16 -22.98
N GLY A 240 -8.53 51.41 -24.00
CA GLY A 240 -7.82 50.13 -23.85
C GLY A 240 -6.39 50.19 -23.31
N ASP A 241 -5.77 51.37 -23.38
CA ASP A 241 -4.43 51.64 -22.85
C ASP A 241 -4.40 51.74 -21.30
N GLY A 242 -5.58 51.72 -20.66
CA GLY A 242 -5.75 51.81 -19.22
C GLY A 242 -5.66 53.23 -18.66
N SER A 243 -5.45 54.26 -19.50
CA SER A 243 -5.35 55.66 -19.06
C SER A 243 -6.69 56.29 -18.68
N SER A 244 -7.79 55.68 -19.12
CA SER A 244 -9.18 56.11 -18.90
C SER A 244 -9.88 55.24 -17.85
N THR A 245 -10.80 55.83 -17.08
CA THR A 245 -11.73 55.10 -16.19
C THR A 245 -13.01 54.66 -16.90
N GLU A 246 -13.11 54.91 -18.21
CA GLU A 246 -14.18 54.46 -19.06
C GLU A 246 -13.60 53.77 -20.30
N ILE A 247 -14.06 52.54 -20.53
CA ILE A 247 -13.74 51.76 -21.72
C ILE A 247 -14.99 51.54 -22.55
N VAL A 248 -14.80 51.43 -23.85
CA VAL A 248 -15.87 51.08 -24.79
C VAL A 248 -15.47 49.80 -25.50
N TYR A 249 -16.31 48.78 -25.42
CA TYR A 249 -16.17 47.55 -26.20
C TYR A 249 -17.38 47.38 -27.12
N ARG A 250 -17.19 46.60 -28.17
CA ARG A 250 -18.26 46.33 -29.15
C ARG A 250 -18.81 44.92 -28.97
N ARG A 251 -20.12 44.79 -28.79
CA ARG A 251 -20.82 43.49 -28.83
C ARG A 251 -21.83 43.42 -29.95
N ASN A 252 -22.14 42.20 -30.38
CA ASN A 252 -23.29 41.99 -31.23
C ASN A 252 -24.57 42.18 -30.40
N THR A 253 -25.55 42.88 -30.98
CA THR A 253 -26.90 43.00 -30.41
C THR A 253 -27.53 41.62 -30.21
N THR A 254 -28.41 41.49 -29.21
CA THR A 254 -29.13 40.23 -28.90
C THR A 254 -29.91 39.68 -30.09
N ASP A 255 -30.34 40.54 -31.02
CA ASP A 255 -31.05 40.15 -32.24
C ASP A 255 -30.11 39.72 -33.39
N GLY A 256 -28.79 39.78 -33.19
CA GLY A 256 -27.76 39.40 -34.16
C GLY A 256 -27.69 40.29 -35.41
N LYS A 257 -28.47 41.37 -35.47
CA LYS A 257 -28.66 42.22 -36.66
C LYS A 257 -27.82 43.50 -36.67
N GLY A 258 -27.08 43.79 -35.61
CA GLY A 258 -26.24 44.99 -35.48
C GLY A 258 -25.18 44.88 -34.40
N GLN A 259 -24.27 45.85 -34.37
CA GLN A 259 -23.25 46.02 -33.33
C GLN A 259 -23.65 47.16 -32.39
N GLU A 260 -23.44 46.98 -31.09
CA GLU A 260 -23.67 47.98 -30.06
C GLU A 260 -22.34 48.27 -29.33
N ASP A 261 -22.08 49.56 -29.12
CA ASP A 261 -20.94 50.03 -28.34
C ASP A 261 -21.37 50.14 -26.87
N VAL A 262 -20.73 49.35 -26.01
CA VAL A 262 -21.05 49.26 -24.58
C VAL A 262 -19.99 50.01 -23.78
N HIS A 263 -20.45 50.93 -22.95
CA HIS A 263 -19.62 51.73 -22.06
C HIS A 263 -19.49 51.05 -20.69
N VAL A 264 -18.26 50.75 -20.27
CA VAL A 264 -17.96 50.18 -18.95
C VAL A 264 -17.05 51.11 -18.18
N ARG A 265 -17.40 51.35 -16.91
CA ARG A 265 -16.55 52.11 -15.99
C ARG A 265 -15.60 51.19 -15.27
N VAL A 266 -14.31 51.50 -15.37
CA VAL A 266 -13.22 50.85 -14.64
C VAL A 266 -12.91 51.71 -13.40
N PRO A 267 -12.74 51.12 -12.21
CA PRO A 267 -12.65 51.88 -10.96
C PRO A 267 -11.45 52.81 -10.82
N PHE A 268 -10.40 52.61 -11.62
CA PHE A 268 -9.18 53.40 -11.59
C PHE A 268 -8.42 53.20 -12.92
N PRO A 269 -7.55 54.15 -13.31
CA PRO A 269 -6.64 53.95 -14.43
C PRO A 269 -5.67 52.81 -14.11
N VAL A 270 -5.59 51.83 -15.01
CA VAL A 270 -4.67 50.70 -14.90
C VAL A 270 -3.47 51.00 -15.80
N GLU A 271 -2.25 50.69 -15.36
CA GLU A 271 -1.09 50.84 -16.26
C GLU A 271 -1.22 49.89 -17.46
N ALA A 272 -0.58 50.22 -18.58
CA ALA A 272 -0.57 49.35 -19.75
C ALA A 272 0.09 48.01 -19.44
N GLU A 273 -0.35 46.93 -20.12
CA GLU A 273 0.18 45.57 -20.00
C GLU A 273 -0.07 44.96 -18.60
N GLN A 274 -1.30 45.10 -18.09
CA GLN A 274 -1.78 44.51 -16.85
C GLN A 274 -3.18 43.94 -17.05
N THR A 275 -3.57 43.01 -16.17
CA THR A 275 -4.94 42.47 -16.18
C THR A 275 -5.64 42.84 -14.88
N ALA A 276 -6.77 43.54 -15.00
CA ALA A 276 -7.61 43.95 -13.89
C ALA A 276 -8.86 43.06 -13.80
N PHE A 277 -9.09 42.45 -12.64
CA PHE A 277 -10.27 41.68 -12.32
C PHE A 277 -11.17 42.50 -11.42
N MET A 278 -12.47 42.55 -11.75
CA MET A 278 -13.46 43.37 -11.07
C MET A 278 -14.70 42.54 -10.79
N THR A 279 -15.23 42.65 -9.60
CA THR A 279 -16.46 41.96 -9.20
C THR A 279 -17.34 42.88 -8.39
N ASN A 280 -18.66 42.68 -8.51
CA ASN A 280 -19.61 43.28 -7.61
C ASN A 280 -20.15 42.18 -6.70
N ILE A 281 -19.82 42.25 -5.42
CA ILE A 281 -20.14 41.22 -4.42
C ILE A 281 -21.65 41.04 -4.19
N SER A 282 -22.47 42.01 -4.62
CA SER A 282 -23.94 41.93 -4.53
C SER A 282 -24.60 41.26 -5.73
N THR A 283 -23.87 41.04 -6.82
CA THR A 283 -24.37 40.35 -8.02
C THR A 283 -23.85 38.93 -8.08
N ASN A 284 -24.76 37.97 -8.11
CA ASN A 284 -24.47 36.55 -8.32
C ASN A 284 -25.22 36.03 -9.56
N CYS A 285 -24.70 34.94 -10.14
CA CYS A 285 -25.27 34.30 -11.33
C CYS A 285 -26.05 33.01 -11.00
N GLY A 286 -26.27 32.74 -9.71
CA GLY A 286 -26.89 31.53 -9.19
C GLY A 286 -26.17 31.02 -7.93
N PRO A 287 -26.60 29.88 -7.38
CA PRO A 287 -26.00 29.30 -6.18
C PRO A 287 -24.52 28.97 -6.38
N GLY A 288 -23.64 29.52 -5.53
CA GLY A 288 -22.18 29.34 -5.66
C GLY A 288 -21.57 29.94 -6.94
N CYS A 289 -22.30 30.81 -7.65
CA CYS A 289 -21.89 31.42 -8.91
C CYS A 289 -21.61 32.93 -8.76
N GLY A 290 -20.38 33.34 -9.09
CA GLY A 290 -19.93 34.73 -9.08
C GLY A 290 -19.62 35.27 -10.47
N THR A 291 -19.97 36.53 -10.73
CA THR A 291 -19.61 37.22 -11.97
C THR A 291 -18.38 38.09 -11.76
N VAL A 292 -17.40 37.95 -12.64
CA VAL A 292 -16.17 38.74 -12.66
C VAL A 292 -15.97 39.31 -14.06
N ALA A 293 -15.76 40.62 -14.11
CA ALA A 293 -15.32 41.32 -15.30
C ALA A 293 -13.78 41.36 -15.32
N VAL A 294 -13.19 41.12 -16.48
CA VAL A 294 -11.74 41.13 -16.67
C VAL A 294 -11.39 42.15 -17.75
N PHE A 295 -10.39 42.98 -17.48
CA PHE A 295 -9.90 43.97 -18.43
C PHE A 295 -8.39 43.79 -18.62
N GLU A 296 -8.00 43.38 -19.82
CA GLU A 296 -6.61 43.31 -20.27
C GLU A 296 -6.22 44.64 -20.90
N THR A 297 -5.32 45.37 -20.24
CA THR A 297 -4.83 46.64 -20.75
C THR A 297 -3.69 46.41 -21.74
N SER A 298 -3.79 47.03 -22.90
CA SER A 298 -2.71 47.04 -23.89
C SER A 298 -2.85 48.26 -24.79
N ALA A 299 -1.71 48.81 -25.20
CA ALA A 299 -1.68 49.93 -26.13
C ALA A 299 -2.21 49.57 -27.53
N LYS A 300 -2.25 48.27 -27.88
CA LYS A 300 -2.59 47.80 -29.22
C LYS A 300 -3.75 46.82 -29.24
N ASP A 301 -3.75 45.82 -28.35
CA ASP A 301 -4.66 44.68 -28.41
C ASP A 301 -5.30 44.45 -27.03
N SER A 302 -6.23 45.32 -26.64
CA SER A 302 -6.93 45.28 -25.35
C SER A 302 -8.25 44.53 -25.43
N TRP A 303 -8.56 43.78 -24.37
CA TRP A 303 -9.70 42.87 -24.33
C TRP A 303 -10.48 42.99 -23.03
N PHE A 304 -11.78 42.85 -23.13
CA PHE A 304 -12.70 42.80 -22.00
C PHE A 304 -13.39 41.44 -21.96
N TYR A 305 -13.48 40.85 -20.77
CA TYR A 305 -14.17 39.58 -20.57
C TYR A 305 -15.26 39.72 -19.52
N SER A 306 -16.37 39.03 -19.76
CA SER A 306 -17.43 38.83 -18.78
C SER A 306 -17.48 37.35 -18.44
N CYS A 307 -17.10 37.01 -17.22
CA CYS A 307 -16.93 35.63 -16.79
C CYS A 307 -17.86 35.28 -15.63
N ASN A 308 -18.49 34.12 -15.71
CA ASN A 308 -19.30 33.54 -14.65
C ASN A 308 -18.60 32.28 -14.14
N THR A 309 -18.08 32.35 -12.92
CA THR A 309 -17.41 31.23 -12.24
C THR A 309 -18.40 30.57 -11.31
N THR A 310 -18.53 29.25 -11.39
CA THR A 310 -19.42 28.45 -10.53
C THR A 310 -18.61 27.44 -9.75
N ALA A 311 -18.72 27.48 -8.42
CA ALA A 311 -18.29 26.40 -7.54
C ALA A 311 -19.52 25.55 -7.19
N GLY A 312 -19.54 24.30 -7.68
CA GLY A 312 -20.63 23.35 -7.48
C GLY A 312 -20.83 22.95 -6.01
N PRO A 313 -21.91 22.25 -5.66
CA PRO A 313 -22.03 21.59 -4.36
C PRO A 313 -21.03 20.42 -4.26
N VAL A 314 -20.82 19.92 -3.04
CA VAL A 314 -19.99 18.74 -2.82
C VAL A 314 -20.72 17.51 -3.35
N THR A 315 -20.03 16.67 -4.12
CA THR A 315 -20.53 15.36 -4.54
C THR A 315 -20.26 14.34 -3.43
N ASN A 316 -21.21 13.43 -3.20
CA ASN A 316 -21.12 12.38 -2.17
C ASN A 316 -20.97 12.90 -0.71
N GLY A 317 -21.43 14.12 -0.42
CA GLY A 317 -21.61 14.61 0.95
C GLY A 317 -22.78 13.91 1.65
N THR A 318 -22.55 13.34 2.83
CA THR A 318 -23.55 12.57 3.60
C THR A 318 -23.98 13.26 4.90
N ILE A 319 -23.09 14.07 5.48
CA ILE A 319 -23.31 14.84 6.70
C ILE A 319 -23.09 16.34 6.45
N PRO A 320 -23.68 17.24 7.26
CA PRO A 320 -23.53 18.68 7.07
C PRO A 320 -22.07 19.17 7.05
N GLU A 321 -21.19 18.53 7.81
CA GLU A 321 -19.76 18.85 7.89
C GLU A 321 -19.00 18.49 6.60
N HIS A 322 -19.58 17.67 5.72
CA HIS A 322 -19.00 17.37 4.40
C HIS A 322 -19.27 18.45 3.37
N GLU A 323 -20.24 19.34 3.62
CA GLU A 323 -20.65 20.36 2.66
C GLU A 323 -19.76 21.60 2.71
N VAL A 324 -19.63 22.26 1.55
CA VAL A 324 -19.05 23.61 1.47
C VAL A 324 -20.20 24.61 1.39
N PRO A 325 -20.39 25.47 2.40
CA PRO A 325 -21.46 26.46 2.41
C PRO A 325 -21.42 27.38 1.19
N GLU A 326 -22.59 27.88 0.79
CA GLU A 326 -22.71 28.79 -0.36
C GLU A 326 -21.83 30.03 -0.24
N ASP A 327 -21.68 30.59 0.97
CA ASP A 327 -20.85 31.77 1.20
C ASP A 327 -19.38 31.55 0.84
N VAL A 328 -18.84 30.35 1.12
CA VAL A 328 -17.47 29.97 0.78
C VAL A 328 -17.33 29.71 -0.71
N ARG A 329 -18.34 29.09 -1.33
CA ARG A 329 -18.38 28.85 -2.78
C ARG A 329 -18.45 30.17 -3.56
N LEU A 330 -19.25 31.13 -3.11
CA LEU A 330 -19.33 32.47 -3.70
C LEU A 330 -18.03 33.26 -3.51
N LEU A 331 -17.41 33.18 -2.33
CA LEU A 331 -16.09 33.77 -2.10
C LEU A 331 -15.06 33.23 -3.10
N ALA A 332 -14.97 31.91 -3.24
CA ALA A 332 -14.05 31.26 -4.18
C ALA A 332 -14.30 31.68 -5.63
N ALA A 333 -15.56 31.74 -6.06
CA ALA A 333 -15.94 32.13 -7.42
C ALA A 333 -15.53 33.57 -7.78
N GLN A 334 -15.57 34.49 -6.82
CA GLN A 334 -15.23 35.90 -7.01
C GLN A 334 -13.78 36.25 -6.61
N ALA A 335 -13.08 35.32 -5.96
CA ALA A 335 -11.85 35.57 -5.20
C ALA A 335 -10.75 36.29 -5.98
N ILE A 336 -10.61 36.03 -7.28
CA ILE A 336 -9.58 36.66 -8.12
C ILE A 336 -9.70 38.19 -8.17
N ALA A 337 -10.89 38.75 -7.92
CA ALA A 337 -11.14 40.18 -7.87
C ALA A 337 -11.31 40.74 -6.44
N LEU A 338 -11.31 39.87 -5.42
CA LEU A 338 -11.51 40.28 -4.02
C LEU A 338 -10.23 40.87 -3.43
N LYS A 339 -10.40 41.88 -2.59
CA LYS A 339 -9.32 42.55 -1.85
C LYS A 339 -9.63 42.69 -0.36
N GLY A 340 -10.89 42.47 0.04
CA GLY A 340 -11.37 42.76 1.38
C GLY A 340 -11.66 44.25 1.62
N LEU A 341 -11.46 45.12 0.63
CA LEU A 341 -11.83 46.53 0.74
C LEU A 341 -12.67 46.94 -0.47
N SER A 342 -13.85 47.48 -0.20
CA SER A 342 -14.67 48.14 -1.21
C SER A 342 -14.11 49.51 -1.57
N VAL A 343 -14.17 49.87 -2.86
CA VAL A 343 -13.72 51.18 -3.35
C VAL A 343 -14.74 52.25 -2.97
N ASN A 344 -14.47 53.05 -1.93
CA ASN A 344 -15.41 54.08 -1.46
C ASN A 344 -15.04 55.52 -1.84
N THR A 345 -14.26 55.75 -2.91
CA THR A 345 -13.70 57.10 -3.13
C THR A 345 -14.04 57.78 -4.45
N THR A 346 -14.69 57.13 -5.42
CA THR A 346 -15.12 57.81 -6.68
C THR A 346 -16.36 57.20 -7.35
N LEU A 347 -16.64 55.92 -7.11
CA LEU A 347 -17.80 55.21 -7.63
C LEU A 347 -18.78 54.98 -6.48
N SER A 348 -20.02 55.41 -6.63
CA SER A 348 -21.12 55.30 -5.66
C SER A 348 -21.52 53.86 -5.24
N ASN A 349 -20.67 52.85 -5.50
CA ASN A 349 -20.98 51.44 -5.28
C ASN A 349 -19.99 50.80 -4.29
N SER A 350 -20.42 50.71 -3.02
CA SER A 350 -19.68 50.05 -1.95
C SER A 350 -19.51 48.55 -2.12
N ASN A 351 -20.10 47.94 -3.16
CA ASN A 351 -20.03 46.50 -3.41
C ASN A 351 -19.03 46.14 -4.52
N LEU A 352 -18.41 47.13 -5.17
CA LEU A 352 -17.40 46.90 -6.19
C LEU A 352 -16.04 46.64 -5.54
N GLN A 353 -15.43 45.51 -5.90
CA GLN A 353 -14.05 45.19 -5.59
C GLN A 353 -13.26 44.90 -6.86
N TYR A 354 -11.96 45.08 -6.77
CA TYR A 354 -11.06 44.77 -7.87
C TYR A 354 -9.68 44.37 -7.37
N GLN A 355 -8.96 43.66 -8.23
CA GLN A 355 -7.56 43.35 -8.05
C GLN A 355 -6.84 43.41 -9.41
N VAL A 356 -5.60 43.90 -9.40
CA VAL A 356 -4.76 43.98 -10.60
C VAL A 356 -3.59 43.03 -10.45
N TYR A 357 -3.30 42.31 -11.53
CA TYR A 357 -2.13 41.46 -11.62
C TYR A 357 -1.21 41.97 -12.75
N PRO A 358 0.10 42.12 -12.49
CA PRO A 358 1.05 42.55 -13.52
C PRO A 358 1.23 41.46 -14.58
N ALA A 359 1.59 41.82 -15.82
CA ALA A 359 1.76 40.86 -16.92
C ALA A 359 2.74 39.70 -16.63
N GLN A 360 3.69 39.88 -15.71
CA GLN A 360 4.63 38.83 -15.30
C GLN A 360 4.01 37.80 -14.32
N SER A 361 2.83 38.07 -13.77
CA SER A 361 2.08 37.13 -12.95
C SER A 361 1.31 36.15 -13.85
N PRO A 362 1.19 34.86 -13.48
CA PRO A 362 0.34 33.90 -14.20
C PRO A 362 -1.11 34.34 -14.41
N PHE A 363 -1.65 35.18 -13.51
CA PHE A 363 -3.01 35.71 -13.61
C PHE A 363 -3.07 37.07 -14.33
N GLY A 364 -1.93 37.73 -14.51
CA GLY A 364 -1.85 39.05 -15.12
C GLY A 364 -1.43 39.05 -16.59
N THR A 365 -0.88 37.93 -17.09
CA THR A 365 -0.44 37.80 -18.48
C THR A 365 -1.61 37.96 -19.46
N PRO A 366 -1.52 38.87 -20.44
CA PRO A 366 -2.58 39.07 -21.43
C PRO A 366 -2.88 37.81 -22.25
N LEU A 367 -4.15 37.47 -22.39
CA LEU A 367 -4.63 36.29 -23.13
C LEU A 367 -5.19 36.64 -24.51
N GLN A 368 -5.22 37.92 -24.88
CA GLN A 368 -5.48 38.39 -26.25
C GLN A 368 -6.84 37.93 -26.83
N GLY A 369 -7.87 37.89 -25.98
CA GLY A 369 -9.21 37.47 -26.34
C GLY A 369 -9.47 35.97 -26.30
N LEU A 370 -8.49 35.15 -25.91
CA LEU A 370 -8.62 33.69 -25.79
C LEU A 370 -9.51 33.30 -24.61
N VAL A 371 -10.80 33.10 -24.91
CA VAL A 371 -11.84 32.73 -23.92
C VAL A 371 -11.46 31.52 -23.07
N GLN A 372 -11.06 30.41 -23.70
CA GLN A 372 -10.73 29.16 -22.99
C GLN A 372 -9.57 29.32 -22.01
N ALA A 373 -8.58 30.14 -22.35
CA ALA A 373 -7.45 30.40 -21.47
C ALA A 373 -7.90 31.20 -20.24
N MET A 374 -8.80 32.19 -20.43
CA MET A 374 -9.36 32.99 -19.33
C MET A 374 -10.26 32.14 -18.43
N GLU A 375 -11.10 31.29 -19.02
CA GLU A 375 -11.93 30.33 -18.31
C GLU A 375 -11.10 29.40 -17.43
N LEU A 376 -10.02 28.82 -17.98
CA LEU A 376 -9.11 27.96 -17.21
C LEU A 376 -8.41 28.73 -16.08
N THR A 377 -7.94 29.95 -16.35
CA THR A 377 -7.24 30.80 -15.38
C THR A 377 -8.13 31.08 -14.18
N MET A 378 -9.37 31.49 -14.44
CA MET A 378 -10.36 31.79 -13.41
C MET A 378 -10.82 30.53 -12.66
N THR A 379 -11.06 29.44 -13.37
CA THR A 379 -11.47 28.16 -12.78
C THR A 379 -10.39 27.64 -11.85
N ARG A 380 -9.13 27.63 -12.28
CA ARG A 380 -8.00 27.17 -11.49
C ARG A 380 -7.75 28.05 -10.27
N PHE A 381 -7.96 29.37 -10.39
CA PHE A 381 -7.88 30.28 -9.25
C PHE A 381 -8.94 29.94 -8.20
N ALA A 382 -10.21 29.85 -8.60
CA ALA A 382 -11.33 29.55 -7.71
C ALA A 382 -11.20 28.16 -7.05
N ALA A 383 -10.83 27.13 -7.83
CA ALA A 383 -10.55 25.80 -7.28
C ALA A 383 -9.37 25.83 -6.29
N GLY A 384 -8.35 26.64 -6.59
CA GLY A 384 -7.23 26.94 -5.70
C GLY A 384 -7.64 27.48 -4.34
N VAL A 385 -8.63 28.38 -4.30
CA VAL A 385 -9.18 28.92 -3.04
C VAL A 385 -9.73 27.80 -2.16
N ILE A 386 -10.52 26.90 -2.75
CA ILE A 386 -11.13 25.78 -2.04
C ILE A 386 -10.05 24.85 -1.50
N ALA A 387 -9.09 24.46 -2.34
CA ALA A 387 -8.01 23.56 -1.93
C ALA A 387 -7.17 24.13 -0.78
N MET A 388 -6.80 25.41 -0.87
CA MET A 388 -6.04 26.07 0.20
C MET A 388 -6.88 26.28 1.46
N THR A 389 -8.18 26.55 1.33
CA THR A 389 -9.10 26.63 2.46
C THR A 389 -9.14 25.28 3.19
N ALA A 390 -9.27 24.18 2.46
CA ALA A 390 -9.25 22.84 3.04
C ALA A 390 -7.92 22.49 3.72
N GLN A 391 -6.80 23.00 3.19
CA GLN A 391 -5.48 22.73 3.74
C GLN A 391 -5.16 23.57 4.99
N VAL A 392 -5.65 24.81 5.05
CA VAL A 392 -5.27 25.77 6.11
C VAL A 392 -6.28 25.83 7.25
N ASN A 393 -7.57 25.62 6.95
CA ASN A 393 -8.59 25.66 7.99
C ASN A 393 -8.33 24.55 9.02
N PRO A 394 -8.70 24.78 10.29
CA PRO A 394 -8.61 23.76 11.31
C PRO A 394 -9.46 22.55 10.94
N GLU A 395 -8.95 21.36 11.23
CA GLU A 395 -9.70 20.13 11.01
C GLU A 395 -10.80 19.96 12.08
N THR A 396 -11.89 19.31 11.70
CA THR A 396 -12.99 18.90 12.57
C THR A 396 -13.12 17.40 12.57
N VAL A 397 -13.39 16.84 13.75
CA VAL A 397 -13.53 15.39 13.92
C VAL A 397 -14.97 14.96 13.67
N VAL A 398 -15.14 13.99 12.78
CA VAL A 398 -16.43 13.38 12.42
C VAL A 398 -16.37 11.86 12.56
N GLU A 399 -17.51 11.22 12.70
CA GLU A 399 -17.62 9.76 12.67
C GLU A 399 -17.51 9.27 11.22
N GLY A 400 -16.59 8.33 10.96
CA GLY A 400 -16.32 7.80 9.62
C GLY A 400 -15.50 6.52 9.65
N LEU A 401 -14.76 6.26 8.57
CA LEU A 401 -13.87 5.10 8.46
C LEU A 401 -12.41 5.58 8.43
N PRO A 402 -11.72 5.70 9.58
CA PRO A 402 -10.37 6.24 9.64
C PRO A 402 -9.39 5.44 8.77
N PRO A 403 -8.48 6.13 8.07
CA PRO A 403 -7.47 5.45 7.27
C PRO A 403 -6.47 4.73 8.17
N MET A 404 -6.27 3.43 7.93
CA MET A 404 -5.27 2.63 8.61
C MET A 404 -4.22 2.13 7.62
N LYS A 405 -2.94 2.19 8.03
CA LYS A 405 -1.83 1.57 7.28
C LYS A 405 -2.01 0.06 7.22
N ALA A 406 -2.23 -0.47 6.03
CA ALA A 406 -2.29 -1.91 5.79
C ALA A 406 -0.89 -2.53 5.83
N SER A 407 -0.78 -3.85 5.99
CA SER A 407 0.45 -4.57 5.61
C SER A 407 0.27 -5.17 4.23
N SER A 408 1.28 -5.00 3.37
CA SER A 408 1.35 -5.65 2.07
C SER A 408 2.47 -6.69 2.08
N LEU A 409 2.12 -7.92 1.69
CA LEU A 409 3.10 -8.95 1.42
C LEU A 409 3.77 -8.65 0.08
N ASN A 410 5.00 -8.15 0.12
CA ASN A 410 5.80 -7.98 -1.07
C ASN A 410 6.62 -9.24 -1.33
N ILE A 411 6.52 -9.76 -2.55
CA ILE A 411 7.24 -10.94 -3.00
C ILE A 411 8.05 -10.51 -4.21
N ASP A 412 9.35 -10.27 -3.99
CA ASP A 412 10.24 -9.78 -5.03
C ASP A 412 10.37 -10.76 -6.19
N HIS A 413 10.40 -12.06 -5.88
CA HIS A 413 10.70 -13.10 -6.86
C HIS A 413 9.89 -14.39 -6.62
N TRP A 414 8.69 -14.45 -7.20
CA TRP A 414 7.84 -15.64 -7.19
C TRP A 414 8.53 -16.89 -7.74
N ASP A 415 9.40 -16.72 -8.74
CA ASP A 415 10.10 -17.82 -9.38
C ASP A 415 11.02 -18.57 -8.40
N TYR A 416 11.75 -17.86 -7.54
CA TYR A 416 12.63 -18.49 -6.55
C TYR A 416 11.87 -19.28 -5.49
N ILE A 417 10.69 -18.80 -5.08
CA ILE A 417 9.82 -19.53 -4.16
C ILE A 417 9.42 -20.87 -4.78
N TRP A 418 9.02 -20.89 -6.05
CA TRP A 418 8.68 -22.12 -6.76
C TRP A 418 9.87 -23.07 -6.88
N TYR A 419 11.06 -22.56 -7.21
CA TYR A 419 12.27 -23.39 -7.30
C TYR A 419 12.64 -24.02 -5.96
N VAL A 420 12.57 -23.27 -4.86
CA VAL A 420 12.87 -23.79 -3.51
C VAL A 420 11.85 -24.83 -3.07
N LEU A 421 10.54 -24.56 -3.25
CA LEU A 421 9.49 -25.52 -2.93
C LEU A 421 9.61 -26.80 -3.77
N ALA A 422 9.84 -26.67 -5.08
CA ALA A 422 10.05 -27.80 -5.97
C ALA A 422 11.29 -28.61 -5.59
N ALA A 423 12.39 -27.96 -5.19
CA ALA A 423 13.61 -28.62 -4.73
C ALA A 423 13.38 -29.42 -3.44
N ILE A 424 12.67 -28.86 -2.45
CA ILE A 424 12.34 -29.55 -1.19
C ILE A 424 11.48 -30.78 -1.47
N ILE A 425 10.42 -30.64 -2.26
CA ILE A 425 9.51 -31.75 -2.61
C ILE A 425 10.25 -32.83 -3.40
N SER A 426 11.04 -32.43 -4.41
CA SER A 426 11.81 -33.37 -5.24
C SER A 426 12.83 -34.13 -4.40
N PHE A 427 13.52 -33.46 -3.49
CA PHE A 427 14.46 -34.08 -2.56
C PHE A 427 13.76 -35.08 -1.63
N GLN A 428 12.62 -34.70 -1.05
CA GLN A 428 11.84 -35.58 -0.18
C GLN A 428 11.33 -36.82 -0.92
N PHE A 429 10.85 -36.63 -2.15
CA PHE A 429 10.37 -37.71 -3.01
C PHE A 429 11.52 -38.67 -3.37
N LEU A 430 12.65 -38.15 -3.86
CA LEU A 430 13.83 -38.97 -4.17
C LEU A 430 14.31 -39.76 -2.96
N PHE A 431 14.38 -39.11 -1.79
CA PHE A 431 14.79 -39.77 -0.55
C PHE A 431 13.80 -40.88 -0.16
N SER A 432 12.49 -40.61 -0.26
CA SER A 432 11.44 -41.61 0.00
C SER A 432 11.51 -42.81 -0.95
N VAL A 433 11.77 -42.57 -2.24
CA VAL A 433 11.93 -43.65 -3.24
C VAL A 433 13.15 -44.51 -2.94
N VAL A 434 14.29 -43.90 -2.56
CA VAL A 434 15.50 -44.65 -2.18
C VAL A 434 15.23 -45.52 -0.95
N VAL A 435 14.57 -44.98 0.07
CA VAL A 435 14.22 -45.72 1.29
C VAL A 435 13.20 -46.82 0.99
N ALA A 436 12.19 -46.56 0.16
CA ALA A 436 11.23 -47.57 -0.27
C ALA A 436 11.93 -48.72 -1.02
N PHE A 437 12.85 -48.41 -1.93
CA PHE A 437 13.65 -49.43 -2.61
C PHE A 437 14.51 -50.24 -1.62
N MET A 438 15.13 -49.60 -0.63
CA MET A 438 15.85 -50.30 0.45
C MET A 438 14.90 -51.18 1.28
N ALA A 439 13.69 -50.70 1.59
CA ALA A 439 12.67 -51.43 2.33
C ALA A 439 12.19 -52.67 1.57
N THR A 440 12.06 -52.63 0.23
CA THR A 440 11.71 -53.86 -0.53
C THR A 440 12.73 -54.98 -0.41
N ARG A 441 13.99 -54.66 -0.06
CA ARG A 441 15.06 -55.66 0.10
C ARG A 441 15.05 -56.34 1.47
N VAL A 442 14.30 -55.80 2.45
CA VAL A 442 14.35 -56.24 3.84
C VAL A 442 12.98 -56.11 4.48
N VAL A 443 12.46 -57.21 5.03
CA VAL A 443 11.20 -57.18 5.76
C VAL A 443 11.39 -56.37 7.04
N ILE A 444 10.66 -55.25 7.17
CA ILE A 444 10.70 -54.36 8.33
C ILE A 444 9.67 -54.85 9.37
N PRO A 445 10.03 -54.99 10.64
CA PRO A 445 9.07 -55.33 11.69
C PRO A 445 8.06 -54.18 11.88
N PRO A 446 6.77 -54.47 12.16
CA PRO A 446 5.79 -53.43 12.47
C PRO A 446 6.25 -52.61 13.67
N GLU A 447 6.01 -51.30 13.67
CA GLU A 447 6.43 -50.41 14.76
C GLU A 447 5.82 -50.84 16.11
N GLY A 448 6.66 -51.07 17.12
CA GLY A 448 6.21 -51.44 18.47
C GLY A 448 7.32 -52.05 19.34
N ALA A 449 7.23 -51.83 20.66
CA ALA A 449 8.20 -52.40 21.61
C ALA A 449 8.20 -53.94 21.59
N ILE A 450 7.04 -54.55 21.37
CA ILE A 450 6.86 -56.01 21.39
C ILE A 450 7.46 -56.67 20.14
N SER A 451 7.33 -56.05 18.96
CA SER A 451 7.91 -56.57 17.72
C SER A 451 9.44 -56.47 17.76
N MET A 452 9.98 -55.35 18.26
CA MET A 452 11.42 -55.21 18.51
C MET A 452 11.94 -56.24 19.51
N ALA A 453 11.24 -56.45 20.62
CA ALA A 453 11.62 -57.44 21.63
C ALA A 453 11.65 -58.86 21.05
N LYS A 454 10.72 -59.19 20.13
CA LYS A 454 10.73 -60.47 19.41
C LYS A 454 11.99 -60.63 18.56
N VAL A 455 12.37 -59.62 17.78
CA VAL A 455 13.58 -59.64 16.94
C VAL A 455 14.86 -59.77 17.80
N LEU A 456 14.88 -59.11 18.96
CA LEU A 456 16.03 -59.09 19.88
C LEU A 456 16.11 -60.31 20.80
N ARG A 457 15.08 -61.17 20.87
CA ARG A 457 14.98 -62.28 21.82
C ARG A 457 16.21 -63.19 21.83
N ALA A 458 16.70 -63.56 20.64
CA ALA A 458 17.87 -64.43 20.50
C ALA A 458 19.17 -63.76 21.02
N MET A 459 19.30 -62.45 20.83
CA MET A 459 20.43 -61.67 21.33
C MET A 459 20.35 -61.46 22.85
N ALA A 460 19.16 -61.22 23.38
CA ALA A 460 18.92 -61.05 24.81
C ALA A 460 19.17 -62.33 25.60
N ALA A 461 18.86 -63.50 25.03
CA ALA A 461 19.09 -64.81 25.65
C ALA A 461 20.56 -65.27 25.64
N SER A 462 21.44 -64.61 24.88
CA SER A 462 22.86 -64.97 24.78
C SER A 462 23.67 -64.34 25.93
N GLU A 463 24.14 -65.16 26.87
CA GLU A 463 24.98 -64.71 28.00
C GLU A 463 26.42 -64.29 27.62
N SER A 464 26.95 -64.79 26.49
CA SER A 464 28.31 -64.46 26.03
C SER A 464 28.33 -63.18 25.19
N SER A 465 28.80 -62.07 25.77
CA SER A 465 28.87 -60.78 25.07
C SER A 465 30.08 -60.64 24.12
N ASP A 466 31.12 -61.47 24.31
CA ASP A 466 32.37 -61.37 23.59
C ASP A 466 32.53 -62.49 22.56
N GLY A 467 32.63 -62.09 21.29
CA GLY A 467 32.94 -62.99 20.17
C GLY A 467 31.77 -63.39 19.28
N ILE A 468 30.53 -62.94 19.55
CA ILE A 468 29.38 -63.20 18.66
C ILE A 468 29.06 -61.95 17.84
N GLU A 469 29.02 -62.09 16.51
CA GLU A 469 28.53 -61.05 15.61
C GLU A 469 27.12 -61.38 15.12
N TRP A 470 26.25 -60.37 15.12
CA TRP A 470 24.83 -60.48 14.86
C TRP A 470 24.46 -59.89 13.51
N ILE A 471 23.57 -60.54 12.76
CA ILE A 471 23.01 -60.04 11.50
C ILE A 471 21.49 -60.19 11.52
N TYR A 472 20.79 -59.20 10.97
CA TYR A 472 19.34 -59.26 10.85
C TYR A 472 18.92 -60.15 9.68
N ARG A 473 18.02 -61.10 9.93
CA ARG A 473 17.49 -62.02 8.92
C ARG A 473 15.97 -62.11 9.03
N SER A 474 15.35 -62.48 7.91
CA SER A 474 13.95 -62.84 7.85
C SER A 474 13.82 -64.24 7.24
N ARG A 475 12.89 -65.04 7.76
CA ARG A 475 12.51 -66.35 7.22
C ARG A 475 11.01 -66.37 6.99
N MET A 476 10.58 -66.76 5.81
CA MET A 476 9.15 -66.95 5.51
C MET A 476 8.66 -68.21 6.23
N VAL A 477 7.61 -68.08 7.05
CA VAL A 477 7.05 -69.17 7.87
C VAL A 477 5.73 -69.71 7.33
N SER A 478 4.93 -68.88 6.67
CA SER A 478 3.69 -69.30 5.99
C SER A 478 3.66 -68.82 4.54
N ALA A 479 2.98 -69.58 3.68
CA ALA A 479 2.69 -69.22 2.28
C ALA A 479 1.89 -67.90 2.17
N ASP A 480 1.22 -67.49 3.25
CA ASP A 480 0.41 -66.26 3.35
C ASP A 480 1.26 -64.98 3.53
N GLY A 481 2.58 -65.03 3.36
CA GLY A 481 3.47 -63.86 3.48
C GLY A 481 3.86 -63.50 4.91
N ILE A 482 3.73 -64.43 5.87
CA ILE A 482 4.14 -64.21 7.26
C ILE A 482 5.64 -64.53 7.40
N TYR A 483 6.41 -63.54 7.84
CA TYR A 483 7.85 -63.66 8.09
C TYR A 483 8.15 -63.72 9.60
N ASP A 484 9.06 -64.61 9.98
CA ASP A 484 9.72 -64.60 11.28
C ASP A 484 11.02 -63.81 11.19
N LEU A 485 11.17 -62.85 12.09
CA LEU A 485 12.20 -61.82 12.06
C LEU A 485 13.10 -62.03 13.28
N TYR A 486 14.39 -62.26 13.05
CA TYR A 486 15.31 -62.59 14.13
C TYR A 486 16.74 -62.08 13.85
N LEU A 487 17.50 -61.91 14.93
CA LEU A 487 18.94 -61.67 14.87
C LEU A 487 19.69 -63.01 14.96
N GLU A 488 20.52 -63.27 13.96
CA GLU A 488 21.35 -64.48 13.88
C GLU A 488 22.77 -64.16 14.38
N GLY A 489 23.21 -64.86 15.43
CA GLY A 489 24.54 -64.70 16.01
C GLY A 489 25.53 -65.75 15.49
N ARG A 490 26.72 -65.32 15.04
CA ARG A 490 27.80 -66.21 14.59
C ARG A 490 29.11 -65.96 15.35
N PRO A 491 29.87 -67.01 15.74
CA PRO A 491 31.15 -66.83 16.42
C PRO A 491 32.21 -66.21 15.50
N ARG A 492 32.98 -65.26 16.02
CA ARG A 492 34.16 -64.68 15.36
C ARG A 492 35.27 -65.74 15.27
N GLY A 493 35.42 -66.37 14.10
CA GLY A 493 36.53 -67.30 13.83
C GLY A 493 36.18 -68.59 13.08
N GLY A 494 34.92 -68.84 12.72
CA GLY A 494 34.55 -69.96 11.86
C GLY A 494 34.93 -69.72 10.39
N LEU A 495 36.08 -70.24 9.97
CA LEU A 495 36.59 -70.25 8.59
C LEU A 495 35.55 -70.73 7.56
N ASP A 496 35.62 -70.10 6.39
CA ASP A 496 34.78 -70.30 5.21
C ASP A 496 34.61 -71.77 4.78
N GLY A 497 33.34 -72.18 4.75
CA GLY A 497 32.86 -73.34 4.00
C GLY A 497 31.66 -72.92 3.17
N LYS A 498 31.92 -72.53 1.91
CA LYS A 498 31.02 -72.40 0.75
C LYS A 498 29.50 -72.32 1.02
N CYS A 499 28.92 -71.17 0.69
CA CYS A 499 27.69 -71.11 -0.11
C CYS A 499 27.73 -69.89 -1.02
N ILE A 500 28.11 -70.14 -2.27
CA ILE A 500 27.86 -69.29 -3.42
C ILE A 500 26.34 -69.17 -3.54
N TRP A 501 25.79 -67.99 -3.29
CA TRP A 501 24.42 -67.68 -3.69
C TRP A 501 24.45 -67.06 -5.08
N ALA A 502 23.95 -67.86 -6.02
CA ALA A 502 23.57 -67.44 -7.36
C ALA A 502 22.55 -66.30 -7.27
N TRP A 503 22.73 -65.30 -8.14
CA TRP A 503 21.74 -64.28 -8.42
C TRP A 503 20.75 -64.82 -9.44
N HIS A 504 19.46 -64.79 -9.09
CA HIS A 504 18.37 -64.57 -10.03
C HIS A 504 17.45 -63.50 -9.45
#